data_AF-A0AAU8JKQ7-F1
#
_entry.id   AF-A0AAU8JKQ7-F1
#
_cell.length_a   1.000
_cell.length_b   1.000
_cell.length_c   1.000
_cell.angle_alpha   90.00
_cell.angle_beta   90.00
_cell.angle_gamma   90.00
#
_symmetry.space_group_name_H-M   'P 1'
#
loop_
_entity.id
_entity.type
_entity.pdbx_description
1 polymer ?
#
loop_
_entity_poly.entity_id
_entity_poly.type
_entity_poly.pdbx_seq_one_letter_code
_entity_poly.pdbx_strand_id
1 'polypeptide(L)'
;MSTNKVKVLNFSGDYIDAKFVENVENYPIHNRTIVVNPEETDAYLSEANRSIIPCFSSTILENTTIKEAKSLLLLEVVNTKNIGNIVFETGWDLLGNFPDSGFPKNVQLWKSPQDEAGILEVDPYFMSRQKSVPSQKEKFSVKVNLWFAPSHTDCAIHNTHDFLEIHTQIFGQGRMQKFKVKSFDSLYEDLIMTEGYTQIVPFCEVHENQKYTYPWHQYYSDTDCIWMAIEYHPKKNSN
;
A
#
# COMPACT_ATOMS: atom_id res chain seq x y z
N MET A 1 25.75 8.18 5.71
CA MET A 1 24.90 7.04 5.28
C MET A 1 24.99 6.96 3.77
N SER A 2 24.92 5.78 3.14
CA SER A 2 24.86 5.72 1.67
C SER A 2 23.49 6.23 1.20
N THR A 3 23.48 7.12 0.22
CA THR A 3 22.28 7.67 -0.40
C THR A 3 21.71 6.69 -1.41
N ASN A 4 20.41 6.81 -1.71
CA ASN A 4 19.70 6.03 -2.72
C ASN A 4 19.94 4.52 -2.58
N LYS A 5 19.79 3.97 -1.37
CA LYS A 5 19.85 2.51 -1.17
C LYS A 5 18.62 1.89 -1.82
N VAL A 6 18.82 1.13 -2.88
CA VAL A 6 17.72 0.50 -3.63
C VAL A 6 17.60 -0.97 -3.23
N LYS A 7 16.39 -1.39 -2.92
CA LYS A 7 15.97 -2.78 -2.78
C LYS A 7 14.91 -3.08 -3.84
N VAL A 8 15.17 -4.05 -4.71
CA VAL A 8 14.13 -4.61 -5.59
C VAL A 8 13.21 -5.49 -4.75
N LEU A 9 11.90 -5.28 -4.86
CA LEU A 9 10.91 -6.05 -4.10
C LEU A 9 10.67 -7.41 -4.76
N ASN A 10 10.42 -8.45 -3.95
CA ASN A 10 10.34 -9.82 -4.44
C ASN A 10 9.17 -10.14 -5.39
N PHE A 11 8.21 -9.22 -5.53
CA PHE A 11 7.10 -9.31 -6.48
C PHE A 11 7.32 -8.47 -7.75
N SER A 12 8.51 -7.87 -7.92
CA SER A 12 8.90 -7.24 -9.19
C SER A 12 9.02 -8.32 -10.28
N GLY A 13 8.45 -8.07 -11.45
CA GLY A 13 8.23 -9.07 -12.50
C GLY A 13 7.98 -8.49 -13.89
N ASP A 14 7.34 -9.28 -14.75
CA ASP A 14 7.08 -8.96 -16.16
C ASP A 14 5.97 -7.91 -16.33
N TYR A 15 5.12 -7.74 -15.30
CA TYR A 15 3.99 -6.81 -15.31
C TYR A 15 4.26 -5.54 -14.51
N ILE A 16 4.94 -5.64 -13.37
CA ILE A 16 5.22 -4.53 -12.45
C ILE A 16 6.71 -4.55 -12.08
N ASP A 17 7.44 -3.45 -12.32
CA ASP A 17 8.73 -3.22 -11.67
C ASP A 17 8.52 -2.49 -10.34
N ALA A 18 9.04 -3.02 -9.24
CA ALA A 18 8.83 -2.49 -7.91
C ALA A 18 10.12 -2.43 -7.07
N LYS A 19 10.38 -1.27 -6.48
CA LYS A 19 11.57 -1.01 -5.67
C LYS A 19 11.26 -0.16 -4.44
N PHE A 20 11.97 -0.41 -3.36
CA PHE A 20 12.04 0.43 -2.17
C PHE A 20 13.37 1.18 -2.15
N VAL A 21 13.34 2.49 -1.99
CA VAL A 21 14.54 3.34 -1.98
C VAL A 21 14.64 4.07 -0.66
N GLU A 22 15.77 3.95 0.04
CA GLU A 22 16.05 4.68 1.29
C GLU A 22 17.11 5.75 1.09
N ASN A 23 17.08 6.78 1.95
CA ASN A 23 17.99 7.93 1.93
C ASN A 23 18.00 8.59 0.54
N VAL A 24 16.81 8.90 0.04
CA VAL A 24 16.59 9.41 -1.32
C VAL A 24 17.19 10.80 -1.42
N GLU A 25 18.09 11.00 -2.38
CA GLU A 25 18.69 12.29 -2.70
C GLU A 25 18.96 12.39 -4.20
N ASN A 26 18.43 13.44 -4.84
CA ASN A 26 18.53 13.69 -6.28
C ASN A 26 18.27 12.44 -7.15
N TYR A 27 17.23 11.69 -6.80
CA TYR A 27 16.90 10.42 -7.45
C TYR A 27 16.07 10.67 -8.73
N PRO A 28 16.56 10.27 -9.91
CA PRO A 28 15.87 10.53 -11.16
C PRO A 28 14.68 9.56 -11.36
N ILE A 29 13.57 10.10 -11.85
CA ILE A 29 12.42 9.33 -12.35
C ILE A 29 12.34 9.54 -13.86
N HIS A 30 12.63 8.47 -14.61
CA HIS A 30 12.64 8.51 -16.07
C HIS A 30 11.28 8.14 -16.66
N ASN A 31 10.73 7.00 -16.24
CA ASN A 31 9.46 6.49 -16.73
C ASN A 31 8.29 6.97 -15.87
N ARG A 32 7.07 6.85 -16.39
CA ARG A 32 5.85 7.05 -15.62
C ARG A 32 5.79 6.05 -14.46
N THR A 33 5.99 6.56 -13.25
CA THR A 33 6.21 5.78 -12.03
C THR A 33 5.22 6.22 -10.96
N ILE A 34 4.51 5.28 -10.35
CA ILE A 34 3.76 5.52 -9.12
C ILE A 34 4.77 5.61 -7.98
N VAL A 35 4.85 6.78 -7.36
CA VAL A 35 5.74 7.07 -6.24
C VAL A 35 4.92 7.19 -4.98
N VAL A 36 5.10 6.24 -4.06
CA VAL A 36 4.42 6.21 -2.76
C VAL A 36 5.39 6.66 -1.69
N ASN A 37 4.94 7.60 -0.87
CA ASN A 37 5.63 8.06 0.32
C ASN A 37 5.08 7.31 1.55
N PRO A 38 5.74 6.26 2.06
CA PRO A 38 5.27 5.52 3.22
C PRO A 38 5.61 6.21 4.55
N GLU A 39 6.22 7.39 4.52
CA GLU A 39 6.79 8.10 5.68
C GLU A 39 5.84 9.18 6.22
N GLU A 40 6.12 9.61 7.46
CA GLU A 40 5.44 10.75 8.10
C GLU A 40 5.90 12.13 7.63
N THR A 41 6.95 12.17 6.81
CA THR A 41 7.50 13.43 6.28
C THR A 41 7.27 13.49 4.79
N ASP A 42 6.99 14.68 4.27
CA ASP A 42 6.85 14.90 2.83
C ASP A 42 8.14 14.54 2.07
N ALA A 43 7.99 14.02 0.85
CA ALA A 43 9.06 13.96 -0.13
C ALA A 43 9.03 15.23 -1.00
N TYR A 44 10.20 15.66 -1.50
CA TYR A 44 10.35 16.92 -2.23
C TYR A 44 10.87 16.68 -3.65
N LEU A 45 10.31 17.39 -4.63
CA LEU A 45 10.76 17.32 -6.03
C LEU A 45 11.72 18.49 -6.34
N SER A 46 12.62 18.27 -7.30
CA SER A 46 13.60 19.26 -7.79
C SER A 46 13.05 20.16 -8.92
N GLU A 47 11.75 20.49 -8.87
CA GLU A 47 11.08 21.29 -9.89
C GLU A 47 11.09 22.79 -9.58
N ALA A 48 10.84 23.61 -10.61
CA ALA A 48 10.88 25.08 -10.49
C ALA A 48 9.91 25.63 -9.44
N ASN A 49 8.74 25.00 -9.30
CA ASN A 49 7.81 25.27 -8.21
C ASN A 49 7.98 24.22 -7.11
N ARG A 50 7.86 24.64 -5.85
CA ARG A 50 7.87 23.70 -4.71
C ARG A 50 6.73 22.70 -4.89
N SER A 51 7.10 21.46 -5.18
CA SER A 51 6.19 20.33 -5.30
C SER A 51 6.60 19.24 -4.31
N ILE A 52 5.61 18.59 -3.71
CA ILE A 52 5.78 17.59 -2.67
C ILE A 52 4.96 16.34 -2.98
N ILE A 53 5.38 15.22 -2.38
CA ILE A 53 4.54 14.04 -2.17
C ILE A 53 4.23 14.02 -0.68
N PRO A 54 2.99 14.36 -0.26
CA PRO A 54 2.63 14.40 1.15
C PRO A 54 2.90 13.08 1.88
N CYS A 55 3.07 13.14 3.20
CA CYS A 55 3.12 11.94 4.04
C CYS A 55 1.98 10.95 3.73
N PHE A 56 2.30 9.65 3.71
CA PHE A 56 1.36 8.54 3.48
C PHE A 56 0.53 8.63 2.19
N SER A 57 1.03 9.37 1.20
CA SER A 57 0.33 9.57 -0.06
C SER A 57 1.17 9.08 -1.23
N SER A 58 0.59 9.14 -2.41
CA SER A 58 1.29 8.83 -3.65
C SER A 58 0.93 9.82 -4.74
N THR A 59 1.77 9.82 -5.77
CA THR A 59 1.50 10.50 -7.02
C THR A 59 2.14 9.70 -8.16
N ILE A 60 1.87 10.12 -9.39
CA ILE A 60 2.53 9.58 -10.58
C ILE A 60 3.52 10.63 -11.07
N LEU A 61 4.78 10.25 -11.13
CA LEU A 61 5.86 11.10 -11.63
C LEU A 61 6.35 10.57 -12.98
N GLU A 62 6.81 11.49 -13.83
CA GLU A 62 7.41 11.18 -15.12
C GLU A 62 8.44 12.26 -15.44
N ASN A 63 9.62 11.86 -15.92
CA ASN A 63 10.69 12.78 -16.37
C ASN A 63 11.03 13.90 -15.36
N THR A 64 11.22 13.56 -14.09
CA THR A 64 11.52 14.51 -13.01
C THR A 64 12.60 13.97 -12.08
N THR A 65 13.00 14.74 -11.07
CA THR A 65 13.96 14.32 -10.04
C THR A 65 13.35 14.53 -8.66
N ILE A 66 13.44 13.51 -7.83
CA ILE A 66 13.11 13.59 -6.40
C ILE A 66 14.33 14.18 -5.70
N LYS A 67 14.17 15.37 -5.14
CA LYS A 67 15.23 16.10 -4.44
C LYS A 67 15.67 15.35 -3.20
N GLU A 68 14.72 15.05 -2.32
CA GLU A 68 14.97 14.39 -1.05
C GLU A 68 13.73 13.68 -0.51
N ALA A 69 13.93 12.52 0.11
CA ALA A 69 12.94 11.79 0.90
C ALA A 69 13.64 10.81 1.85
N LYS A 70 12.99 10.42 2.95
CA LYS A 70 13.54 9.38 3.83
C LYS A 70 13.53 8.01 3.16
N SER A 71 12.37 7.61 2.65
CA SER A 71 12.21 6.42 1.84
C SER A 71 11.01 6.54 0.90
N LEU A 72 10.99 5.75 -0.17
CA LEU A 72 9.92 5.72 -1.16
C LEU A 72 9.71 4.30 -1.70
N LEU A 73 8.46 3.94 -2.00
CA LEU A 73 8.14 2.80 -2.86
C LEU A 73 7.88 3.32 -4.28
N LEU A 74 8.54 2.73 -5.26
CA LEU A 74 8.42 3.12 -6.66
C LEU A 74 7.89 1.92 -7.45
N LEU A 75 6.80 2.13 -8.18
CA LEU A 75 6.15 1.09 -8.98
C LEU A 75 5.94 1.55 -10.42
N GLU A 76 6.39 0.77 -11.38
CA GLU A 76 6.21 1.00 -12.82
C GLU A 76 5.36 -0.14 -13.39
N VAL A 77 4.25 0.20 -14.06
CA VAL A 77 3.46 -0.79 -14.81
C VAL A 77 4.13 -1.02 -16.16
N VAL A 78 4.95 -2.07 -16.25
CA VAL A 78 5.81 -2.33 -17.42
C VAL A 78 5.06 -3.01 -18.57
N ASN A 79 3.98 -3.73 -18.29
CA ASN A 79 3.16 -4.40 -19.29
C ASN A 79 1.69 -4.40 -18.88
N THR A 80 0.80 -4.01 -19.80
CA THR A 80 -0.66 -4.01 -19.58
C THR A 80 -1.40 -5.04 -20.43
N LYS A 81 -0.71 -5.69 -21.37
CA LYS A 81 -1.32 -6.68 -22.25
C LYS A 81 -1.62 -7.96 -21.47
N ASN A 82 -2.91 -8.31 -21.40
CA ASN A 82 -3.40 -9.45 -20.60
C ASN A 82 -2.94 -9.35 -19.14
N ILE A 83 -3.14 -8.17 -18.51
CA ILE A 83 -2.62 -7.85 -17.17
C ILE A 83 -2.97 -8.92 -16.11
N GLY A 84 -4.12 -9.58 -16.21
CA GLY A 84 -4.52 -10.65 -15.29
C GLY A 84 -3.60 -11.88 -15.29
N ASN A 85 -2.73 -12.03 -16.28
CA ASN A 85 -1.70 -13.08 -16.29
C ASN A 85 -0.61 -12.86 -15.22
N ILE A 86 -0.57 -11.71 -14.53
CA ILE A 86 0.35 -11.47 -13.41
C ILE A 86 0.25 -12.58 -12.34
N VAL A 87 -0.92 -13.18 -12.17
CA VAL A 87 -1.15 -14.27 -11.20
C VAL A 87 -0.40 -15.57 -11.55
N PHE A 88 0.17 -15.67 -12.76
CA PHE A 88 1.01 -16.79 -13.17
C PHE A 88 2.50 -16.55 -12.91
N GLU A 89 2.88 -15.37 -12.42
CA GLU A 89 4.25 -15.12 -11.97
C GLU A 89 4.56 -15.93 -10.70
N THR A 90 5.85 -16.13 -10.43
CA THR A 90 6.29 -17.03 -9.36
C THR A 90 5.80 -16.56 -7.98
N GLY A 91 5.16 -17.46 -7.25
CA GLY A 91 4.75 -17.24 -5.86
C GLY A 91 3.41 -16.52 -5.68
N TRP A 92 2.73 -16.14 -6.76
CA TRP A 92 1.34 -15.75 -6.70
C TRP A 92 0.45 -16.96 -6.37
N ASP A 93 -0.54 -16.75 -5.51
CA ASP A 93 -1.55 -17.77 -5.20
C ASP A 93 -2.89 -17.12 -4.83
N LEU A 94 -3.97 -17.89 -4.95
CA LEU A 94 -5.30 -17.50 -4.51
C LEU A 94 -5.32 -17.39 -2.99
N LEU A 95 -5.87 -16.30 -2.44
CA LEU A 95 -5.88 -16.06 -1.00
C LEU A 95 -6.56 -17.19 -0.22
N GLY A 96 -7.65 -17.75 -0.77
CA GLY A 96 -8.35 -18.88 -0.16
C GLY A 96 -7.55 -20.18 -0.08
N ASN A 97 -6.39 -20.28 -0.73
CA ASN A 97 -5.49 -21.44 -0.63
C ASN A 97 -4.57 -21.37 0.60
N PHE A 98 -4.38 -20.20 1.20
CA PHE A 98 -3.54 -20.04 2.38
C PHE A 98 -4.22 -20.68 3.61
N PRO A 99 -3.59 -21.65 4.30
CA PRO A 99 -4.21 -22.49 5.32
C PRO A 99 -4.90 -21.73 6.47
N ASP A 100 -4.41 -20.53 6.80
CA ASP A 100 -4.86 -19.72 7.94
C ASP A 100 -5.57 -18.43 7.52
N SER A 101 -5.87 -18.24 6.23
CA SER A 101 -6.51 -17.01 5.75
C SER A 101 -7.95 -16.85 6.27
N GLY A 102 -8.69 -17.97 6.41
CA GLY A 102 -10.13 -17.93 6.62
C GLY A 102 -10.91 -17.32 5.45
N PHE A 103 -10.26 -17.05 4.31
CA PHE A 103 -10.87 -16.44 3.14
C PHE A 103 -11.60 -17.47 2.26
N PRO A 104 -12.71 -17.10 1.62
CA PRO A 104 -13.45 -18.02 0.76
C PRO A 104 -12.66 -18.42 -0.49
N LYS A 105 -12.58 -19.72 -0.79
CA LYS A 105 -11.87 -20.27 -1.96
C LYS A 105 -12.50 -19.90 -3.31
N ASN A 106 -13.74 -19.42 -3.31
CA ASN A 106 -14.46 -19.02 -4.51
C ASN A 106 -14.29 -17.53 -4.84
N VAL A 107 -13.62 -16.74 -3.99
CA VAL A 107 -13.31 -15.33 -4.26
C VAL A 107 -12.01 -15.27 -5.06
N GLN A 108 -12.06 -14.65 -6.25
CA GLN A 108 -10.91 -14.50 -7.16
C GLN A 108 -9.95 -13.39 -6.69
N LEU A 109 -9.42 -13.55 -5.48
CA LEU A 109 -8.48 -12.63 -4.87
C LEU A 109 -7.11 -13.31 -4.81
N TRP A 110 -6.18 -12.80 -5.59
CA TRP A 110 -4.83 -13.35 -5.74
C TRP A 110 -3.82 -12.46 -5.04
N LYS A 111 -2.84 -13.08 -4.38
CA LYS A 111 -1.82 -12.39 -3.58
C LYS A 111 -0.44 -12.73 -4.11
N SER A 112 0.41 -11.73 -4.30
CA SER A 112 1.83 -11.92 -4.60
C SER A 112 2.61 -12.40 -3.35
N PRO A 113 3.88 -12.80 -3.50
CA PRO A 113 4.82 -12.85 -2.38
C PRO A 113 4.83 -11.53 -1.61
N GLN A 114 5.04 -11.62 -0.29
CA GLN A 114 5.19 -10.46 0.58
C GLN A 114 6.67 -10.19 0.84
N ASP A 115 7.06 -8.93 0.79
CA ASP A 115 8.42 -8.47 1.04
C ASP A 115 8.44 -7.55 2.27
N GLU A 116 9.46 -7.68 3.12
CA GLU A 116 9.74 -6.70 4.19
C GLU A 116 10.60 -5.56 3.61
N ALA A 117 9.96 -4.46 3.20
CA ALA A 117 10.63 -3.33 2.55
C ALA A 117 11.70 -2.69 3.45
N GLY A 118 11.37 -2.43 4.72
CA GLY A 118 12.27 -1.77 5.67
C GLY A 118 11.65 -1.54 7.04
N ILE A 119 12.34 -0.77 7.88
CA ILE A 119 11.84 -0.38 9.21
C ILE A 119 11.62 1.13 9.22
N LEU A 120 10.39 1.57 9.51
CA LEU A 120 10.02 2.99 9.58
C LEU A 120 9.65 3.42 11.00
N GLU A 121 9.78 4.72 11.29
CA GLU A 121 9.37 5.33 12.56
C GLU A 121 8.15 6.25 12.35
N VAL A 122 7.00 5.78 12.83
CA VAL A 122 5.67 6.37 12.59
C VAL A 122 4.95 6.56 13.93
N ASP A 123 4.23 7.66 14.09
CA ASP A 123 3.20 7.85 15.11
C ASP A 123 1.86 7.28 14.59
N PRO A 124 1.41 6.14 15.13
CA PRO A 124 0.21 5.49 14.63
C PRO A 124 -1.06 6.35 14.80
N TYR A 125 -1.12 7.21 15.83
CA TYR A 125 -2.27 8.11 16.06
C TYR A 125 -2.28 9.29 15.08
N PHE A 126 -1.11 9.73 14.61
CA PHE A 126 -1.02 10.75 13.56
C PHE A 126 -1.38 10.16 12.19
N MET A 127 -0.89 8.96 11.90
CA MET A 127 -1.21 8.22 10.67
C MET A 127 -2.72 7.96 10.55
N SER A 128 -3.37 7.51 11.62
CA SER A 128 -4.82 7.29 11.67
C SER A 128 -5.67 8.56 11.80
N ARG A 129 -5.05 9.74 11.85
CA ARG A 129 -5.71 11.04 12.07
C ARG A 129 -6.49 11.16 13.39
N GLN A 130 -6.25 10.28 14.36
CA GLN A 130 -6.72 10.47 15.74
C GLN A 130 -6.01 11.63 16.46
N LYS A 131 -4.83 12.02 15.97
CA LYS A 131 -4.12 13.25 16.34
C LYS A 131 -3.76 14.06 15.10
N SER A 132 -3.79 15.38 15.25
CA SER A 132 -3.41 16.33 14.19
C SER A 132 -1.90 16.61 14.11
N VAL A 133 -1.14 16.24 15.14
CA VAL A 133 0.31 16.46 15.23
C VAL A 133 0.98 15.19 15.79
N PRO A 134 2.14 14.75 15.24
CA PRO A 134 2.91 13.65 15.79
C PRO A 134 3.36 13.93 17.23
N SER A 135 3.32 12.91 18.08
CA SER A 135 3.59 12.98 19.51
C SER A 135 4.32 11.74 20.06
N GLN A 136 4.16 10.57 19.45
CA GLN A 136 4.77 9.32 19.89
C GLN A 136 5.18 8.48 18.68
N LYS A 137 6.49 8.30 18.48
CA LYS A 137 7.02 7.47 17.41
C LYS A 137 7.17 6.02 17.85
N GLU A 138 6.77 5.10 16.98
CA GLU A 138 6.96 3.66 17.13
C GLU A 138 7.65 3.09 15.89
N LYS A 139 8.37 1.98 16.06
CA LYS A 139 9.05 1.30 14.95
C LYS A 139 8.12 0.26 14.34
N PHE A 140 7.99 0.30 13.03
CA PHE A 140 7.22 -0.64 12.24
C PHE A 140 8.11 -1.36 11.24
N SER A 141 7.99 -2.68 11.14
CA SER A 141 8.45 -3.43 9.98
C SER A 141 7.40 -3.23 8.88
N VAL A 142 7.79 -2.57 7.79
CA VAL A 142 6.89 -2.30 6.67
C VAL A 142 6.96 -3.46 5.70
N LYS A 143 5.84 -4.14 5.54
CA LYS A 143 5.67 -5.24 4.60
C LYS A 143 4.77 -4.81 3.45
N VAL A 144 5.09 -5.28 2.26
CA VAL A 144 4.38 -4.93 1.03
C VAL A 144 4.12 -6.16 0.19
N ASN A 145 2.95 -6.22 -0.43
CA ASN A 145 2.63 -7.17 -1.48
C ASN A 145 1.62 -6.55 -2.45
N LEU A 146 1.52 -7.15 -3.62
CA LEU A 146 0.47 -6.87 -4.58
C LEU A 146 -0.71 -7.81 -4.36
N TRP A 147 -1.86 -7.31 -4.80
CA TRP A 147 -3.10 -8.05 -4.93
C TRP A 147 -3.60 -7.92 -6.36
N PHE A 148 -4.25 -8.97 -6.85
CA PHE A 148 -5.00 -8.93 -8.10
C PHE A 148 -6.42 -9.45 -7.87
N ALA A 149 -7.38 -8.73 -8.43
CA ALA A 149 -8.77 -9.18 -8.53
C ALA A 149 -9.33 -8.81 -9.92
N PRO A 150 -10.04 -9.73 -10.59
CA PRO A 150 -10.68 -9.43 -11.86
C PRO A 150 -11.85 -8.46 -11.67
N SER A 151 -12.31 -7.84 -12.75
CA SER A 151 -13.44 -6.90 -12.71
C SER A 151 -14.67 -7.46 -11.98
N HIS A 152 -15.35 -6.61 -11.22
CA HIS A 152 -16.56 -6.92 -10.46
C HIS A 152 -16.37 -7.99 -9.38
N THR A 153 -15.30 -7.89 -8.60
CA THR A 153 -15.00 -8.83 -7.51
C THR A 153 -15.13 -8.17 -6.14
N ASP A 154 -16.01 -8.70 -5.31
CA ASP A 154 -16.05 -8.45 -3.87
C ASP A 154 -14.93 -9.24 -3.17
N CYS A 155 -13.90 -8.55 -2.67
CA CYS A 155 -12.70 -9.17 -2.07
C CYS A 155 -12.90 -9.60 -0.62
N ALA A 156 -14.13 -10.02 -0.29
CA ALA A 156 -14.63 -10.47 1.01
C ALA A 156 -14.55 -9.45 2.17
N ILE A 157 -15.69 -9.26 2.84
CA ILE A 157 -15.80 -8.39 4.02
C ILE A 157 -15.05 -9.00 5.21
N HIS A 158 -14.11 -8.25 5.78
CA HIS A 158 -13.30 -8.64 6.95
C HIS A 158 -12.99 -7.43 7.84
N ASN A 159 -12.42 -7.65 9.04
CA ASN A 159 -12.15 -6.59 10.02
C ASN A 159 -11.03 -6.92 11.03
N THR A 160 -10.26 -7.99 10.80
CA THR A 160 -9.26 -8.47 11.75
C THR A 160 -7.87 -8.25 11.18
N HIS A 161 -7.09 -7.41 11.84
CA HIS A 161 -5.71 -7.06 11.49
C HIS A 161 -4.92 -6.79 12.78
N ASP A 162 -3.65 -7.16 12.80
CA ASP A 162 -2.71 -6.87 13.91
C ASP A 162 -1.61 -5.87 13.49
N PHE A 163 -1.82 -5.17 12.38
CA PHE A 163 -0.97 -4.13 11.80
C PHE A 163 -1.82 -2.95 11.31
N LEU A 164 -1.19 -1.82 10.97
CA LEU A 164 -1.83 -0.74 10.21
C LEU A 164 -1.70 -0.99 8.72
N GLU A 165 -2.69 -0.62 7.92
CA GLU A 165 -2.70 -0.90 6.49
C GLU A 165 -3.24 0.29 5.70
N ILE A 166 -2.53 0.63 4.63
CA ILE A 166 -3.01 1.50 3.56
C ILE A 166 -2.81 0.81 2.22
N HIS A 167 -3.59 1.22 1.23
CA HIS A 167 -3.56 0.65 -0.11
C HIS A 167 -3.18 1.70 -1.14
N THR A 168 -2.39 1.31 -2.14
CA THR A 168 -2.11 2.12 -3.34
C THR A 168 -2.63 1.41 -4.57
N GLN A 169 -3.45 2.09 -5.37
CA GLN A 169 -3.93 1.56 -6.65
C GLN A 169 -2.82 1.61 -7.69
N ILE A 170 -2.47 0.46 -8.27
CA ILE A 170 -1.38 0.32 -9.24
C ILE A 170 -1.91 0.19 -10.67
N PHE A 171 -3.02 -0.50 -10.87
CA PHE A 171 -3.67 -0.63 -12.17
C PHE A 171 -5.18 -0.74 -11.98
N GLY A 172 -5.94 -0.17 -12.92
CA GLY A 172 -7.40 -0.24 -12.91
C GLY A 172 -8.06 0.72 -11.92
N GLN A 173 -9.34 0.47 -11.67
CA GLN A 173 -10.17 1.23 -10.73
C GLN A 173 -10.89 0.26 -9.79
N GLY A 174 -10.84 0.56 -8.50
CA GLY A 174 -11.62 -0.14 -7.50
C GLY A 174 -11.92 0.74 -6.30
N ARG A 175 -12.32 0.13 -5.19
CA ARG A 175 -12.84 0.84 -4.03
C ARG A 175 -12.48 0.17 -2.72
N MET A 176 -12.16 0.98 -1.73
CA MET A 176 -12.11 0.55 -0.33
C MET A 176 -13.45 0.88 0.33
N GLN A 177 -14.20 -0.14 0.71
CA GLN A 177 -15.56 -0.04 1.23
C GLN A 177 -15.61 -0.32 2.73
N LYS A 178 -16.44 0.42 3.47
CA LYS A 178 -16.72 0.15 4.89
C LYS A 178 -18.19 -0.15 5.15
N PHE A 179 -18.42 -1.10 6.05
CA PHE A 179 -19.72 -1.66 6.39
C PHE A 179 -19.96 -1.60 7.90
N LYS A 180 -21.21 -1.38 8.30
CA LYS A 180 -21.57 -1.33 9.73
C LYS A 180 -21.49 -2.71 10.39
N VAL A 181 -21.79 -3.76 9.62
CA VAL A 181 -21.70 -5.17 10.02
C VAL A 181 -21.12 -5.98 8.85
N LYS A 182 -20.89 -7.29 9.04
CA LYS A 182 -20.42 -8.19 7.97
C LYS A 182 -21.53 -8.48 6.95
N SER A 183 -22.02 -7.46 6.24
CA SER A 183 -23.08 -7.54 5.23
C SER A 183 -22.95 -6.43 4.19
N PHE A 184 -23.13 -6.78 2.91
CA PHE A 184 -23.12 -5.84 1.79
C PHE A 184 -24.20 -4.75 1.90
N ASP A 185 -25.36 -5.06 2.49
CA ASP A 185 -26.46 -4.11 2.69
C ASP A 185 -26.15 -3.02 3.74
N SER A 186 -25.00 -3.13 4.41
CA SER A 186 -24.61 -2.21 5.49
C SER A 186 -23.46 -1.27 5.12
N LEU A 187 -23.19 -1.12 3.81
CA LEU A 187 -22.24 -0.15 3.26
C LEU A 187 -22.56 1.26 3.77
N TYR A 188 -21.55 1.97 4.28
CA TYR A 188 -21.71 3.36 4.73
C TYR A 188 -20.61 4.30 4.24
N GLU A 189 -19.52 3.78 3.69
CA GLU A 189 -18.48 4.58 3.07
C GLU A 189 -17.85 3.81 1.91
N ASP A 190 -17.60 4.51 0.81
CA ASP A 190 -17.09 3.95 -0.44
C ASP A 190 -16.00 4.88 -0.97
N LEU A 191 -14.73 4.49 -0.81
CA LEU A 191 -13.57 5.27 -1.23
C LEU A 191 -13.08 4.78 -2.59
N ILE A 192 -13.32 5.58 -3.64
CA ILE A 192 -12.85 5.28 -4.99
C ILE A 192 -11.33 5.41 -5.06
N MET A 193 -10.69 4.41 -5.68
CA MET A 193 -9.26 4.34 -5.91
C MET A 193 -8.98 4.16 -7.39
N THR A 194 -8.25 5.12 -7.96
CA THR A 194 -7.73 5.06 -9.35
C THR A 194 -6.21 4.98 -9.31
N GLU A 195 -5.61 4.51 -10.41
CA GLU A 195 -4.15 4.43 -10.55
C GLU A 195 -3.40 5.64 -9.95
N GLY A 196 -2.40 5.35 -9.12
CA GLY A 196 -1.57 6.36 -8.45
C GLY A 196 -2.17 6.96 -7.19
N TYR A 197 -3.40 6.60 -6.82
CA TYR A 197 -4.01 7.01 -5.56
C TYR A 197 -3.63 6.06 -4.41
N THR A 198 -3.24 6.64 -3.27
CA THR A 198 -3.08 5.92 -2.00
C THR A 198 -4.18 6.33 -1.05
N GLN A 199 -4.80 5.35 -0.39
CA GLN A 199 -5.66 5.58 0.77
C GLN A 199 -4.83 6.21 1.89
N ILE A 200 -4.93 7.52 2.06
CA ILE A 200 -4.04 8.29 2.95
C ILE A 200 -4.30 7.97 4.43
N VAL A 201 -5.53 7.60 4.79
CA VAL A 201 -5.93 7.31 6.18
C VAL A 201 -6.30 5.84 6.31
N PRO A 202 -5.60 5.05 7.15
CA PRO A 202 -5.95 3.66 7.38
C PRO A 202 -7.38 3.56 7.94
N PHE A 203 -8.10 2.49 7.60
CA PHE A 203 -9.45 2.24 8.13
C PHE A 203 -9.38 1.65 9.55
N CYS A 204 -8.67 2.31 10.45
CA CYS A 204 -8.32 1.77 11.76
C CYS A 204 -8.50 2.82 12.86
N GLU A 205 -9.01 2.39 13.99
CA GLU A 205 -8.82 3.06 15.27
C GLU A 205 -7.64 2.43 16.01
N VAL A 206 -6.66 3.26 16.35
CA VAL A 206 -5.48 2.93 17.13
C VAL A 206 -5.80 3.05 18.61
N HIS A 207 -5.42 2.02 19.37
CA HIS A 207 -5.52 1.99 20.82
C HIS A 207 -4.13 1.80 21.45
N GLU A 208 -4.08 1.91 22.78
CA GLU A 208 -2.87 1.62 23.54
C GLU A 208 -2.36 0.18 23.30
N ASN A 209 -1.06 -0.01 23.48
CA ASN A 209 -0.38 -1.31 23.37
C ASN A 209 -0.51 -1.96 21.97
N GLN A 210 -0.40 -1.14 20.91
CA GLN A 210 -0.36 -1.61 19.52
C GLN A 210 -1.59 -2.47 19.15
N LYS A 211 -2.76 -2.03 19.63
CA LYS A 211 -4.04 -2.64 19.32
C LYS A 211 -4.78 -1.78 18.30
N TYR A 212 -5.43 -2.47 17.37
CA TYR A 212 -6.07 -1.87 16.21
C TYR A 212 -7.49 -2.41 16.08
N THR A 213 -8.46 -1.53 15.92
CA THR A 213 -9.83 -1.91 15.59
C THR A 213 -10.16 -1.44 14.18
N TYR A 214 -10.51 -2.38 13.32
CA TYR A 214 -10.98 -2.09 11.98
C TYR A 214 -12.50 -2.22 11.91
N PRO A 215 -13.20 -1.36 11.15
CA PRO A 215 -14.57 -1.62 10.77
C PRO A 215 -14.61 -2.83 9.82
N TRP A 216 -15.80 -3.37 9.59
CA TRP A 216 -15.97 -4.28 8.46
C TRP A 216 -15.65 -3.54 7.17
N HIS A 217 -14.74 -4.09 6.37
CA HIS A 217 -14.31 -3.47 5.12
C HIS A 217 -13.97 -4.54 4.08
N GLN A 218 -13.91 -4.11 2.82
CA GLN A 218 -13.38 -4.91 1.72
C GLN A 218 -12.75 -4.00 0.66
N TYR A 219 -11.97 -4.60 -0.22
CA TYR A 219 -11.74 -4.05 -1.55
C TYR A 219 -12.82 -4.54 -2.52
N TYR A 220 -13.29 -3.67 -3.42
CA TYR A 220 -14.15 -4.04 -4.55
C TYR A 220 -13.49 -3.57 -5.85
N SER A 221 -13.35 -4.47 -6.82
CA SER A 221 -12.74 -4.15 -8.11
C SER A 221 -13.81 -3.73 -9.13
N ASP A 222 -13.78 -2.48 -9.61
CA ASP A 222 -14.66 -2.05 -10.71
C ASP A 222 -14.15 -2.59 -12.05
N THR A 223 -12.83 -2.63 -12.24
CA THR A 223 -12.14 -3.23 -13.39
C THR A 223 -11.20 -4.36 -12.92
N ASP A 224 -10.45 -4.98 -13.83
CA ASP A 224 -9.27 -5.73 -13.41
C ASP A 224 -8.35 -4.77 -12.61
N CYS A 225 -7.98 -5.18 -11.41
CA CYS A 225 -7.26 -4.33 -10.47
C CYS A 225 -5.96 -4.99 -10.04
N ILE A 226 -4.92 -4.17 -9.98
CA ILE A 226 -3.73 -4.44 -9.17
C ILE A 226 -3.62 -3.32 -8.15
N TRP A 227 -3.45 -3.67 -6.88
CA TRP A 227 -3.15 -2.71 -5.82
C TRP A 227 -2.07 -3.27 -4.90
N MET A 228 -1.34 -2.37 -4.26
CA MET A 228 -0.34 -2.72 -3.25
C MET A 228 -0.95 -2.51 -1.87
N ALA A 229 -0.82 -3.49 -0.99
CA ALA A 229 -1.00 -3.31 0.45
C ALA A 229 0.33 -2.89 1.07
N ILE A 230 0.29 -1.88 1.94
CA ILE A 230 1.42 -1.40 2.73
C ILE A 230 1.05 -1.63 4.19
N GLU A 231 1.62 -2.68 4.77
CA GLU A 231 1.33 -3.15 6.12
C GLU A 231 2.44 -2.68 7.07
N TYR A 232 2.07 -1.93 8.10
CA TYR A 232 2.97 -1.46 9.15
C TYR A 232 2.83 -2.39 10.36
N HIS A 233 3.72 -3.37 10.45
CA HIS A 233 3.76 -4.36 11.53
C HIS A 233 4.55 -3.80 12.72
N PRO A 234 3.92 -3.57 13.89
CA PRO A 234 4.63 -2.98 15.01
C PRO A 234 5.78 -3.88 15.48
N LYS A 235 6.97 -3.31 15.62
CA LYS A 235 8.09 -4.01 16.27
C LYS A 235 7.86 -3.92 17.78
N LYS A 236 7.72 -5.07 18.43
CA LYS A 236 7.67 -5.11 19.90
C LYS A 236 8.92 -4.43 20.44
N ASN A 237 8.74 -3.43 21.30
CA ASN A 237 9.83 -2.93 22.12
C ASN A 237 10.24 -4.09 23.03
N SER A 238 11.49 -4.55 22.89
CA SER A 238 12.06 -5.46 23.87
C SER A 238 12.09 -4.73 25.21
N ASN A 239 11.20 -5.11 26.13
CA ASN A 239 11.31 -4.72 27.54
C ASN A 239 12.55 -5.39 28.16
#